data_AF-A0A1J8QGD3-F1
#
_entry.id   AF-A0A1J8QGD3-F1
#
_cell.length_a   1.000
_cell.length_b   1.000
_cell.length_c   1.000
_cell.angle_alpha   90.00
_cell.angle_beta   90.00
_cell.angle_gamma   90.00
#
_symmetry.space_group_name_H-M   'P 1'
#
loop_
_entity.id
_entity.type
_entity.pdbx_description
1 polymer ?
#
loop_
_entity_poly.entity_id
_entity_poly.type
_entity_poly.pdbx_seq_one_letter_code
_entity_poly.pdbx_strand_id
1 'polypeptide(L)'
;MQLQTSAIPDFYYALFAFYEPALTILGFIGAIHDPETTHNAQAPWPADGPPPASLPKASIVTVIQLAHVCALMGVVNFFILTAVRKHLSMHPSIQEKIVRALMIPLLLGDCMHLYVTLWALGDERWDVAQWSPMLWTTIILGFSLMIPRIMWHLGIWRYVDTRDGSKSDVIIINKENTMNEKQ
;
A
#
# COMPACT_ATOMS: atom_id res chain seq x y z
N MET A 1 17.96 6.16 22.46
CA MET A 1 16.91 5.41 21.76
C MET A 1 15.60 6.14 21.99
N GLN A 2 15.04 6.80 20.97
CA GLN A 2 13.73 7.47 21.11
C GLN A 2 12.64 6.41 21.31
N LEU A 3 11.84 6.55 22.36
CA LEU A 3 10.67 5.71 22.57
C LEU A 3 9.62 6.05 21.52
N GLN A 4 9.22 5.05 20.75
CA GLN A 4 8.17 5.19 19.75
C GLN A 4 6.81 5.08 20.45
N THR A 5 5.93 6.04 20.23
CA THR A 5 4.62 6.12 20.91
C THR A 5 3.44 5.74 20.01
N SER A 6 3.70 5.42 18.74
CA SER A 6 2.68 5.08 17.75
C SER A 6 3.11 3.85 16.94
N ALA A 7 2.18 2.92 16.70
CA ALA A 7 2.41 1.82 15.76
C ALA A 7 2.29 2.27 14.30
N ILE A 8 1.71 3.45 14.04
CA ILE A 8 1.71 4.12 12.73
C ILE A 8 2.30 5.55 12.81
N PRO A 9 3.63 5.68 12.97
CA PRO A 9 4.35 6.96 12.94
C PRO A 9 4.15 7.72 11.63
N ASP A 10 4.55 9.00 11.63
CA ASP A 10 4.30 9.96 10.55
C ASP A 10 4.77 9.47 9.19
N PHE A 11 5.95 8.84 9.12
CA PHE A 11 6.47 8.27 7.88
C PHE A 11 5.52 7.23 7.27
N TYR A 12 5.15 6.20 8.04
CA TYR A 12 4.26 5.15 7.56
C TYR A 12 2.83 5.65 7.32
N TYR A 13 2.38 6.62 8.11
CA TYR A 13 1.09 7.26 7.91
C TYR A 13 1.06 8.06 6.61
N ALA A 14 2.08 8.88 6.34
CA ALA A 14 2.21 9.62 5.08
C ALA A 14 2.21 8.66 3.88
N LEU A 15 2.95 7.55 3.99
CA LEU A 15 3.08 6.58 2.91
C LEU A 15 1.76 5.81 2.65
N PHE A 16 1.18 5.19 3.67
CA PHE A 16 0.04 4.29 3.48
C PHE A 16 -1.33 4.98 3.53
N ALA A 17 -1.43 6.15 4.16
CA ALA A 17 -2.69 6.90 4.22
C ALA A 17 -2.79 7.98 3.14
N PHE A 18 -1.69 8.46 2.54
CA PHE A 18 -1.77 9.49 1.49
C PHE A 18 -1.12 9.09 0.18
N TYR A 19 0.13 8.63 0.20
CA TYR A 19 0.83 8.26 -1.03
C TYR A 19 0.16 7.05 -1.71
N GLU A 20 -0.07 5.95 -1.01
CA GLU A 20 -0.72 4.76 -1.58
C GLU A 20 -2.14 5.03 -2.11
N PRO A 21 -3.03 5.74 -1.38
CA PRO A 21 -4.35 6.08 -1.90
C PRO A 21 -4.29 7.01 -3.11
N ALA A 22 -3.38 7.99 -3.11
CA ALA A 22 -3.19 8.86 -4.26
C ALA A 22 -2.73 8.07 -5.50
N LEU A 23 -1.76 7.16 -5.35
CA LEU A 23 -1.30 6.30 -6.44
C LEU A 23 -2.43 5.46 -7.04
N THR A 24 -3.19 4.78 -6.18
CA THR A 24 -4.25 3.87 -6.62
C THR A 24 -5.44 4.61 -7.25
N ILE A 25 -5.79 5.79 -6.73
CA ILE A 25 -6.82 6.67 -7.32
C ILE A 25 -6.36 7.22 -8.67
N LEU A 26 -5.09 7.67 -8.79
CA LEU A 26 -4.55 8.15 -10.06
C LEU A 26 -4.52 7.04 -11.11
N GLY A 27 -4.14 5.82 -10.73
CA GLY A 27 -4.21 4.65 -11.61
C GLY A 27 -5.64 4.37 -12.10
N PHE A 28 -6.63 4.50 -11.22
CA PHE A 28 -8.04 4.36 -11.58
C PHE A 28 -8.54 5.46 -12.53
N ILE A 29 -8.19 6.72 -12.26
CA ILE A 29 -8.53 7.84 -13.16
C ILE A 29 -7.91 7.60 -14.54
N GLY A 30 -6.65 7.16 -14.60
CA GLY A 30 -5.97 6.80 -15.85
C GLY A 30 -6.69 5.70 -16.62
N ALA A 31 -7.10 4.62 -15.94
CA ALA A 31 -7.84 3.52 -16.55
C ALA A 31 -9.22 3.92 -17.08
N ILE A 32 -9.91 4.86 -16.42
CA ILE A 32 -11.18 5.41 -16.92
C ILE A 32 -10.95 6.29 -18.15
N HIS A 33 -9.92 7.13 -18.11
CA HIS A 33 -9.64 8.09 -19.17
C HIS A 33 -9.20 7.41 -20.46
N ASP A 34 -8.32 6.41 -20.37
CA ASP A 34 -7.83 5.64 -21.51
C ASP A 34 -7.64 4.15 -21.14
N PRO A 35 -8.73 3.36 -21.17
CA PRO A 35 -8.66 1.94 -20.83
C PRO A 35 -7.86 1.12 -21.85
N GLU A 36 -7.80 1.55 -23.11
CA GLU A 36 -7.11 0.81 -24.17
C GLU A 36 -5.60 0.91 -24.00
N THR A 37 -5.07 2.12 -23.81
CA THR A 37 -3.65 2.32 -23.50
C THR A 37 -3.29 1.65 -22.18
N THR A 38 -4.15 1.78 -21.15
CA THR A 38 -3.90 1.16 -19.84
C THR A 38 -3.79 -0.36 -19.95
N HIS A 39 -4.67 -1.00 -20.72
CA HIS A 39 -4.63 -2.43 -20.98
C HIS A 39 -3.42 -2.84 -21.81
N ASN A 40 -3.21 -2.18 -22.95
CA ASN A 40 -2.15 -2.55 -23.90
C ASN A 40 -0.75 -2.28 -23.35
N ALA A 41 -0.60 -1.38 -22.38
CA ALA A 41 0.68 -1.12 -21.75
C ALA A 41 1.03 -2.11 -20.62
N GLN A 42 0.15 -3.05 -20.23
CA GLN A 42 0.45 -3.99 -19.12
C GLN A 42 1.61 -4.95 -19.42
N ALA A 43 1.88 -5.23 -20.69
CA ALA A 43 2.95 -6.12 -21.14
C ALA A 43 3.56 -5.61 -22.46
N PRO A 44 4.80 -6.01 -22.80
CA PRO A 44 5.34 -5.83 -24.14
C PRO A 44 4.45 -6.52 -25.19
N TRP A 45 4.50 -6.00 -26.42
CA TRP A 45 3.89 -6.65 -27.58
C TRP A 45 4.99 -7.20 -28.48
N PRO A 46 4.81 -8.40 -29.06
CA PRO A 46 5.72 -8.92 -30.08
C PRO A 46 5.84 -7.95 -31.26
N ALA A 47 7.04 -7.85 -31.84
CA ALA A 47 7.30 -6.94 -32.96
C ALA A 47 6.41 -7.22 -34.20
N ASP A 48 6.00 -8.47 -34.37
CA ASP A 48 5.12 -8.96 -35.43
C ASP A 48 3.62 -8.94 -35.06
N GLY A 49 3.28 -8.56 -33.82
CA GLY A 49 1.92 -8.51 -33.31
C GLY A 49 1.65 -7.21 -32.55
N PRO A 50 1.42 -6.07 -33.26
CA PRO A 50 1.13 -4.82 -32.60
C PRO A 50 -0.16 -4.89 -31.76
N PRO A 51 -0.31 -4.04 -30.74
CA PRO A 51 -1.51 -3.99 -29.93
C PRO A 51 -2.76 -3.79 -30.78
N PRO A 52 -3.90 -4.41 -30.42
CA PRO A 52 -5.14 -4.23 -31.14
C PRO A 52 -5.61 -2.78 -31.06
N ALA A 53 -6.11 -2.25 -32.17
CA ALA A 53 -6.61 -0.88 -32.28
C ALA A 53 -7.94 -0.64 -31.56
N SER A 54 -8.62 -1.71 -31.12
CA SER A 54 -9.81 -1.63 -30.28
C SER A 54 -9.91 -2.88 -29.42
N LEU A 55 -10.37 -2.71 -28.18
CA LEU A 55 -10.52 -3.83 -27.26
C LEU A 55 -11.96 -4.37 -27.21
N PRO A 56 -12.15 -5.68 -27.02
CA PRO A 56 -13.45 -6.22 -26.65
C PRO A 56 -14.00 -5.54 -25.40
N LYS A 57 -15.31 -5.30 -25.35
CA LYS A 57 -15.98 -4.67 -24.19
C LYS A 57 -15.67 -5.38 -22.87
N ALA A 58 -15.53 -6.70 -22.90
CA ALA A 58 -15.15 -7.49 -21.73
C ALA A 58 -13.78 -7.05 -21.18
N SER A 59 -12.76 -6.89 -22.03
CA SER A 59 -11.42 -6.45 -21.63
C SER A 59 -11.44 -5.04 -21.04
N ILE A 60 -12.21 -4.13 -21.63
CA ILE A 60 -12.41 -2.76 -21.11
C ILE A 60 -13.02 -2.79 -19.71
N VAL A 61 -14.09 -3.57 -19.52
CA VAL A 61 -14.72 -3.70 -18.19
C VAL A 61 -13.75 -4.31 -17.19
N THR A 62 -12.98 -5.33 -17.57
CA THR A 62 -11.99 -5.98 -16.69
C THR A 62 -10.89 -5.02 -16.24
N VAL A 63 -10.30 -4.23 -17.13
CA VAL A 63 -9.21 -3.30 -16.76
C VAL A 63 -9.72 -2.17 -15.85
N ILE A 64 -10.92 -1.65 -16.11
CA ILE A 64 -11.53 -0.61 -15.27
C ILE A 64 -11.88 -1.17 -13.89
N GLN A 65 -12.45 -2.38 -13.82
CA GLN A 65 -12.80 -3.02 -12.54
C GLN A 65 -11.54 -3.35 -11.72
N LEU A 66 -10.46 -3.80 -12.36
CA LEU A 66 -9.17 -4.00 -11.71
C LEU A 66 -8.68 -2.70 -11.07
N ALA A 67 -8.63 -1.61 -11.85
CA ALA A 67 -8.16 -0.32 -11.36
C ALA A 67 -9.06 0.24 -10.24
N HIS A 68 -10.38 0.04 -10.35
CA HIS A 68 -11.35 0.41 -9.30
C HIS A 68 -11.07 -0.32 -7.98
N VAL A 69 -10.84 -1.64 -8.01
CA VAL A 69 -10.51 -2.41 -6.79
C VAL A 69 -9.22 -1.91 -6.16
N CYS A 70 -8.20 -1.57 -6.95
CA CYS A 70 -6.98 -0.95 -6.44
C CYS A 70 -7.27 0.39 -5.72
N ALA A 71 -8.03 1.29 -6.34
CA ALA A 71 -8.42 2.56 -5.72
C ALA A 71 -9.24 2.36 -4.43
N LEU A 72 -10.16 1.39 -4.43
CA LEU A 72 -10.94 1.04 -3.24
C LEU A 72 -10.02 0.61 -2.08
N MET A 73 -9.02 -0.24 -2.34
CA MET A 73 -8.06 -0.66 -1.31
C MET A 73 -7.27 0.52 -0.73
N GLY A 74 -6.82 1.45 -1.58
CA GLY A 74 -6.19 2.68 -1.12
C GLY A 74 -7.10 3.51 -0.21
N VAL A 75 -8.36 3.71 -0.63
CA VAL A 75 -9.34 4.46 0.18
C VAL A 75 -9.61 3.78 1.52
N VAL A 76 -9.74 2.44 1.55
CA VAL A 76 -9.86 1.67 2.79
C VAL A 76 -8.65 1.91 3.70
N ASN A 77 -7.44 1.91 3.14
CA ASN A 77 -6.22 2.17 3.88
C ASN A 77 -6.22 3.56 4.53
N PHE A 78 -6.59 4.60 3.78
CA PHE A 78 -6.73 5.96 4.31
C PHE A 78 -7.68 6.01 5.50
N PHE A 79 -8.90 5.49 5.36
CA PHE A 79 -9.91 5.58 6.41
C PHE A 79 -9.52 4.79 7.67
N ILE A 80 -9.05 3.55 7.52
CA ILE A 80 -8.69 2.73 8.69
C ILE A 80 -7.48 3.33 9.41
N LEU A 81 -6.42 3.71 8.69
CA LEU A 81 -5.22 4.27 9.32
C LEU A 81 -5.51 5.61 9.99
N THR A 82 -6.34 6.45 9.36
CA THR A 82 -6.78 7.73 9.97
C THR A 82 -7.58 7.49 11.24
N ALA A 83 -8.54 6.56 11.21
CA ALA A 83 -9.36 6.23 12.37
C ALA A 83 -8.51 5.69 13.53
N VAL A 84 -7.63 4.72 13.25
CA VAL A 84 -6.73 4.14 14.25
C VAL A 84 -5.78 5.19 14.84
N ARG A 85 -5.21 6.06 14.01
CA ARG A 85 -4.29 7.10 14.48
C ARG A 85 -5.00 8.15 15.33
N LYS A 86 -6.22 8.53 14.96
CA LYS A 86 -7.01 9.54 15.66
C LYS A 86 -7.60 9.04 16.97
N HIS A 87 -8.14 7.82 16.97
CA HIS A 87 -8.96 7.31 18.08
C HIS A 87 -8.21 6.36 19.03
N LEU A 88 -7.04 5.84 18.63
CA LEU A 88 -6.26 4.89 19.44
C LEU A 88 -4.85 5.39 19.75
N SER A 89 -4.63 6.71 19.70
CA SER A 89 -3.33 7.34 20.00
C SER A 89 -2.84 7.08 21.43
N MET A 90 -3.76 6.83 22.36
CA MET A 90 -3.48 6.47 23.75
C MET A 90 -3.41 4.95 23.98
N HIS A 91 -3.65 4.13 22.95
CA HIS A 91 -3.65 2.67 23.05
C HIS A 91 -2.77 2.05 21.94
N PRO A 92 -1.44 2.28 21.98
CA PRO A 92 -0.53 1.87 20.92
C PRO A 92 -0.50 0.35 20.69
N SER A 93 -0.77 -0.46 21.72
CA SER A 93 -0.88 -1.92 21.61
C SER A 93 -2.10 -2.36 20.79
N ILE A 94 -3.26 -1.71 20.97
CA ILE A 94 -4.46 -1.95 20.17
C ILE A 94 -4.27 -1.43 18.75
N GLN A 95 -3.69 -0.24 18.61
CA GLN A 95 -3.32 0.34 17.33
C GLN A 95 -2.41 -0.60 16.53
N GLU A 96 -1.37 -1.20 17.13
CA GLU A 96 -0.52 -2.18 16.43
C GLU A 96 -1.32 -3.37 15.92
N LYS A 97 -2.22 -3.94 16.73
CA LYS A 97 -3.01 -5.11 16.34
C LYS A 97 -3.88 -4.83 15.12
N ILE A 98 -4.55 -3.69 15.09
CA ILE A 98 -5.43 -3.31 13.96
C ILE A 98 -4.60 -2.99 12.71
N VAL A 99 -3.53 -2.19 12.85
CA VAL A 99 -2.64 -1.89 11.71
C VAL A 99 -2.00 -3.17 11.18
N ARG A 100 -1.61 -4.10 12.05
CA ARG A 100 -1.09 -5.41 11.63
C ARG A 100 -2.14 -6.21 10.84
N ALA A 101 -3.37 -6.26 11.32
CA ALA A 101 -4.47 -6.96 10.64
C ALA A 101 -4.75 -6.38 9.24
N LEU A 102 -4.53 -5.08 9.05
CA LEU A 102 -4.62 -4.40 7.76
C LEU A 102 -3.39 -4.64 6.87
N MET A 103 -2.19 -4.54 7.44
CA MET A 103 -0.92 -4.59 6.67
C MET A 103 -0.55 -6.00 6.19
N ILE A 104 -0.89 -7.06 6.92
CA ILE A 104 -0.62 -8.45 6.50
C ILE A 104 -1.22 -8.78 5.13
N PRO A 105 -2.56 -8.64 4.91
CA PRO A 105 -3.15 -8.97 3.61
C PRO A 105 -2.63 -8.05 2.50
N LEU A 106 -2.31 -6.79 2.81
CA LEU A 106 -1.72 -5.86 1.84
C LEU A 106 -0.30 -6.29 1.43
N LEU A 107 0.53 -6.75 2.38
CA LEU A 107 1.87 -7.27 2.07
C LEU A 107 1.77 -8.52 1.20
N LEU A 108 0.82 -9.41 1.52
CA LEU A 108 0.55 -10.56 0.68
C LEU A 108 0.10 -10.14 -0.72
N GLY A 109 -0.76 -9.12 -0.80
CA GLY A 109 -1.20 -8.49 -2.04
C GLY A 109 -0.01 -7.95 -2.86
N ASP A 110 0.91 -7.21 -2.25
CA ASP A 110 2.11 -6.68 -2.90
C ASP A 110 2.97 -7.81 -3.49
N CYS A 111 3.25 -8.85 -2.69
CA CYS A 111 4.01 -10.02 -3.12
C CYS A 111 3.33 -10.76 -4.28
N MET A 112 2.02 -11.01 -4.15
CA MET A 112 1.24 -11.72 -5.16
C MET A 112 1.10 -10.90 -6.44
N HIS A 113 0.93 -9.59 -6.33
CA HIS A 113 0.82 -8.70 -7.48
C HIS A 113 2.11 -8.73 -8.32
N LEU A 114 3.27 -8.58 -7.69
CA LEU A 114 4.57 -8.67 -8.38
C LEU A 114 4.81 -10.08 -8.94
N TYR A 115 4.54 -11.12 -8.15
CA TYR A 115 4.71 -12.50 -8.59
C TYR A 115 3.85 -12.84 -9.80
N VAL A 116 2.55 -12.55 -9.76
CA VAL A 116 1.63 -12.84 -10.87
C VAL A 116 1.98 -12.02 -12.10
N THR A 117 2.38 -10.76 -11.94
CA THR A 117 2.82 -9.90 -13.05
C THR A 117 4.03 -10.51 -13.77
N LEU A 118 5.07 -10.87 -13.03
CA LEU A 118 6.28 -11.47 -13.60
C LEU A 118 6.03 -12.89 -14.16
N TRP A 119 5.17 -13.67 -13.50
CA TRP A 119 4.79 -14.98 -13.98
C TRP A 119 4.01 -14.91 -15.30
N ALA A 120 3.05 -13.99 -15.40
CA ALA A 120 2.23 -13.79 -16.59
C ALA A 120 3.03 -13.29 -17.81
N LEU A 121 4.11 -12.55 -17.59
CA LEU A 121 5.05 -12.13 -18.64
C LEU A 121 5.85 -13.29 -19.25
N GLY A 122 5.89 -14.46 -18.62
CA GLY A 122 6.65 -15.60 -19.14
C GLY A 122 8.15 -15.28 -19.27
N ASP A 123 8.71 -15.47 -20.46
CA ASP A 123 10.13 -15.20 -20.73
C ASP A 123 10.46 -13.71 -20.83
N GLU A 124 9.47 -12.85 -21.15
CA GLU A 124 9.64 -11.40 -21.28
C GLU A 124 9.96 -10.71 -19.95
N ARG A 125 9.76 -11.40 -18.82
CA ARG A 125 10.16 -10.90 -17.49
C ARG A 125 11.68 -10.68 -17.37
N TRP A 126 12.47 -11.29 -18.25
CA TRP A 126 13.92 -11.13 -18.26
C TRP A 126 14.39 -10.08 -19.27
N ASP A 127 13.54 -9.67 -20.21
CA ASP A 127 13.86 -8.61 -21.18
C ASP A 127 13.43 -7.24 -20.66
N VAL A 128 14.13 -6.82 -19.60
CA VAL A 128 13.86 -5.59 -18.85
C VAL A 128 13.99 -4.33 -19.73
N ALA A 129 14.75 -4.41 -20.83
CA ALA A 129 14.91 -3.30 -21.77
C ALA A 129 13.66 -3.04 -22.62
N GLN A 130 12.83 -4.06 -22.84
CA GLN A 130 11.59 -3.97 -23.62
C GLN A 130 10.34 -3.70 -22.77
N TRP A 131 10.50 -3.57 -21.45
CA TRP A 131 9.37 -3.29 -20.58
C TRP A 131 8.75 -1.92 -20.90
N SER A 132 7.42 -1.92 -20.99
CA SER A 132 6.68 -0.69 -21.18
C SER A 132 6.87 0.27 -19.99
N PRO A 133 6.66 1.59 -20.18
CA PRO A 133 6.67 2.53 -19.06
C PRO A 133 5.66 2.17 -17.96
N MET A 134 4.52 1.57 -18.33
CA MET A 134 3.51 1.12 -17.37
C MET A 134 4.01 -0.07 -16.56
N LEU A 135 4.65 -1.06 -17.18
CA LEU A 135 5.21 -2.20 -16.48
C LEU A 135 6.32 -1.78 -15.52
N TRP A 136 7.23 -0.90 -15.95
CA TRP A 136 8.23 -0.28 -15.07
C TRP A 136 7.59 0.41 -13.87
N THR A 137 6.52 1.18 -14.11
CA THR A 137 5.77 1.87 -13.06
C THR A 137 5.16 0.88 -12.08
N THR A 138 4.52 -0.19 -12.56
CA THR A 138 3.95 -1.26 -11.72
C THR A 138 5.00 -1.87 -10.81
N ILE A 139 6.17 -2.23 -11.34
CA ILE A 139 7.24 -2.84 -10.55
C ILE A 139 7.82 -1.87 -9.51
N ILE A 140 8.17 -0.65 -9.93
CA ILE A 140 8.79 0.34 -9.04
C ILE A 140 7.82 0.77 -7.93
N LEU A 141 6.57 1.06 -8.27
CA LEU A 141 5.55 1.43 -7.28
C LEU A 141 5.17 0.25 -6.39
N GLY A 142 5.16 -0.98 -6.92
CA GLY A 142 5.00 -2.19 -6.12
C GLY A 142 6.08 -2.30 -5.03
N PHE A 143 7.35 -2.10 -5.39
CA PHE A 143 8.44 -2.08 -4.42
C PHE A 143 8.38 -0.89 -3.45
N SER A 144 7.95 0.29 -3.91
CA SER A 144 7.87 1.50 -3.07
C SER A 144 6.85 1.36 -1.93
N LEU A 145 5.85 0.49 -2.08
CA LEU A 145 4.90 0.14 -1.02
C LEU A 145 5.32 -1.13 -0.24
N MET A 146 5.78 -2.17 -0.95
CA MET A 146 6.13 -3.45 -0.34
C MET A 146 7.28 -3.32 0.67
N ILE A 147 8.36 -2.61 0.29
CA ILE A 147 9.56 -2.50 1.15
C ILE A 147 9.22 -1.82 2.48
N PRO A 148 8.59 -0.64 2.51
CA PRO A 148 8.14 -0.04 3.77
C PRO A 148 7.17 -0.92 4.54
N ARG A 149 6.33 -1.72 3.87
CA ARG A 149 5.40 -2.62 4.55
C ARG A 149 6.16 -3.75 5.26
N ILE A 150 7.18 -4.32 4.62
CA ILE A 150 8.11 -5.28 5.25
C ILE A 150 8.82 -4.62 6.44
N MET A 151 9.35 -3.41 6.26
CA MET A 151 10.02 -2.68 7.34
C MET A 151 9.09 -2.43 8.53
N TRP A 152 7.83 -2.11 8.26
CA TRP A 152 6.79 -1.97 9.28
C TRP A 152 6.61 -3.30 10.02
N HIS A 153 6.48 -4.43 9.32
CA HIS A 153 6.36 -5.74 9.97
C HIS A 153 7.59 -6.11 10.82
N LEU A 154 8.79 -5.73 10.39
CA LEU A 154 10.03 -5.90 11.14
C LEU A 154 10.16 -4.95 12.35
N GLY A 155 9.21 -4.02 12.54
CA GLY A 155 9.21 -3.10 13.68
C GLY A 155 10.19 -1.95 13.57
N ILE A 156 10.65 -1.65 12.34
CA ILE A 156 11.57 -0.55 12.04
C ILE A 156 10.83 0.78 12.20
N TRP A 157 11.40 1.72 12.96
CA TRP A 157 10.91 3.08 13.17
C TRP A 157 9.47 3.23 13.68
N ARG A 158 8.89 2.24 14.37
CA ARG A 158 7.55 2.32 15.00
C ARG A 158 7.52 1.68 16.37
N TYR A 159 6.44 1.87 17.12
CA TYR A 159 6.14 1.12 18.34
C TYR A 159 5.90 -0.36 18.06
N VAL A 160 6.43 -1.23 18.92
CA VAL A 160 6.18 -2.68 18.93
C VAL A 160 5.83 -3.11 20.35
N ASP A 161 4.63 -3.62 20.59
CA ASP A 161 4.10 -3.97 21.93
C ASP A 161 5.03 -4.91 22.69
N THR A 162 5.53 -5.97 22.04
CA THR A 162 6.45 -6.94 22.65
C THR A 162 7.82 -6.35 23.02
N ARG A 163 8.21 -5.23 22.40
CA ARG A 163 9.51 -4.56 22.63
C ARG A 163 9.38 -3.36 23.58
N ASP A 164 8.28 -2.62 23.47
CA ASP A 164 8.13 -1.28 24.03
C ASP A 164 7.00 -1.18 25.09
N GLY A 165 6.10 -2.17 25.18
CA GLY A 165 4.87 -2.13 25.98
C GLY A 165 5.08 -1.68 27.43
N SER A 166 5.97 -2.36 28.16
CA SER A 166 6.24 -2.04 29.57
C SER A 166 6.73 -0.60 29.82
N LYS A 167 7.43 0.01 28.85
CA LYS A 167 7.92 1.38 28.98
C LYS A 167 6.86 2.42 28.61
N SER A 168 5.99 2.07 27.66
CA SER A 168 4.91 2.95 27.20
C SER A 168 3.78 3.07 28.23
N ASP A 169 3.42 1.98 28.92
CA ASP A 169 2.35 2.00 29.94
C ASP A 169 2.66 3.00 31.06
N VAL A 170 3.92 3.04 31.53
CA VAL A 170 4.37 3.98 32.56
C VAL A 170 4.20 5.43 32.11
N ILE A 171 4.51 5.74 30.84
CA ILE A 171 4.38 7.11 30.31
C ILE A 171 2.92 7.52 30.18
N ILE A 172 2.06 6.60 29.72
CA ILE A 172 0.63 6.86 29.55
C ILE A 172 -0.03 7.13 30.89
N ILE A 173 0.26 6.31 31.91
CA ILE A 173 -0.23 6.52 33.28
C ILE A 173 0.21 7.90 33.80
N ASN A 174 1.48 8.26 33.62
CA ASN A 174 1.97 9.57 34.06
C ASN A 174 1.28 10.73 33.33
N LYS A 175 0.96 10.57 32.04
CA LYS A 175 0.27 11.58 31.23
C LYS A 175 -1.20 11.73 31.62
N GLU A 176 -1.88 10.63 31.92
CA GLU A 176 -3.25 10.67 32.45
C GLU A 176 -3.30 11.37 33.82
N ASN A 177 -2.38 11.03 34.72
CA ASN A 177 -2.28 11.66 36.03
C ASN A 177 -2.06 13.18 35.94
N THR A 178 -1.19 13.64 35.04
CA THR A 178 -0.95 15.08 34.83
C THR A 178 -2.11 15.83 34.16
N MET A 179 -2.95 15.15 33.37
CA MET A 179 -4.17 15.78 32.85
C MET A 179 -5.22 15.91 33.95
N ASN A 180 -5.36 14.89 34.81
CA ASN A 180 -6.31 14.88 35.90
C ASN A 180 -5.97 15.90 37.00
N GLU A 181 -4.68 16.17 37.27
CA GLU A 181 -4.25 17.23 38.21
C GLU A 181 -4.52 18.67 37.71
N LYS A 182 -4.81 18.84 36.41
CA LYS A 182 -5.07 20.16 35.80
C LYS A 182 -6.57 20.47 35.63
N GLN A 183 -7.46 19.59 36.10
CA GLN A 183 -8.91 19.78 36.15
C GLN A 183 -9.35 20.17 37.57
#